data_AF-A0A1W9LEX5-F1
#
_entry.id   AF-A0A1W9LEX5-F1
#
_cell.length_a   1.000
_cell.length_b   1.000
_cell.length_c   1.000
_cell.angle_alpha   90.00
_cell.angle_beta   90.00
_cell.angle_gamma   90.00
#
_symmetry.space_group_name_H-M   'P 1'
#
loop_
_entity.id
_entity.type
_entity.pdbx_description
1 polymer ?
#
loop_
_entity_poly.entity_id
_entity_poly.type
_entity_poly.pdbx_seq_one_letter_code
_entity_poly.pdbx_strand_id
1 'polypeptide(L)'
;MPTMKRLNVNLLYLDLDNFRTIHQKNETHAINTMITISPDRFWALLDSLLEDGYHATENILLLELDGKYIVKEGNRRIAALKIIFGSVKNIDLTESIKMKINAVSEDWKKENESVPCSIYKSTEAQNVDKIIALTHAKGEKAGRDVWTAVARARYNRDQKGQPEPGLDLLEKYIKQGKNLSETQAERWSGDYLLSILVEAIQKLFPHLGFKSTAELVNAYPQKNKSIIDKMVYDVGMQDLD
;
A
#
# COMPACT_ATOMS: atom_id res chain seq x y z
N MET A 1 19.77 -11.41 -13.42
CA MET A 1 19.10 -12.60 -12.84
C MET A 1 19.16 -12.46 -11.33
N PRO A 2 18.06 -12.74 -10.61
CA PRO A 2 18.04 -12.56 -9.17
C PRO A 2 19.02 -13.49 -8.46
N THR A 3 19.61 -13.00 -7.37
CA THR A 3 20.37 -13.83 -6.44
C THR A 3 19.42 -14.36 -5.37
N MET A 4 19.35 -15.68 -5.21
CA MET A 4 18.51 -16.31 -4.19
C MET A 4 19.29 -16.43 -2.88
N LYS A 5 18.76 -15.86 -1.79
CA LYS A 5 19.35 -15.98 -0.43
C LYS A 5 18.26 -16.05 0.62
N ARG A 6 18.54 -16.74 1.74
CA ARG A 6 17.78 -16.55 2.97
C ARG A 6 18.35 -15.35 3.72
N LEU A 7 17.51 -14.38 4.04
CA LEU A 7 17.92 -13.18 4.76
C LEU A 7 17.09 -13.03 6.04
N ASN A 8 17.74 -12.57 7.09
CA ASN A 8 17.08 -12.24 8.34
C ASN A 8 16.05 -11.13 8.11
N VAL A 9 14.85 -11.28 8.68
CA VAL A 9 13.73 -10.34 8.54
C VAL A 9 14.13 -8.91 8.93
N ASN A 10 15.03 -8.77 9.91
CA ASN A 10 15.49 -7.46 10.39
C ASN A 10 16.39 -6.70 9.38
N LEU A 11 16.97 -7.41 8.41
CA LEU A 11 17.76 -6.80 7.34
C LEU A 11 16.91 -6.28 6.17
N LEU A 12 15.62 -6.60 6.17
CA LEU A 12 14.68 -6.23 5.12
C LEU A 12 14.00 -4.91 5.48
N TYR A 13 14.03 -3.95 4.56
CA TYR A 13 13.35 -2.67 4.71
C TYR A 13 12.04 -2.69 3.93
N LEU A 14 10.94 -2.31 4.58
CA LEU A 14 9.66 -2.13 3.91
C LEU A 14 9.79 -1.03 2.85
N ASP A 15 9.16 -1.26 1.71
CA ASP A 15 9.04 -0.24 0.67
C ASP A 15 8.04 0.83 1.13
N LEU A 16 8.54 2.03 1.41
CA LEU A 16 7.75 3.18 1.84
C LEU A 16 7.01 3.85 0.66
N ASP A 17 7.39 3.53 -0.56
CA ASP A 17 6.77 3.98 -1.81
C ASP A 17 5.95 2.85 -2.47
N ASN A 18 5.44 1.92 -1.66
CA ASN A 18 4.62 0.82 -2.15
C ASN A 18 3.33 1.34 -2.78
N PHE A 19 2.99 0.88 -3.99
CA PHE A 19 1.81 1.37 -4.70
C PHE A 19 0.48 1.19 -3.96
N ARG A 20 0.40 0.33 -2.93
CA ARG A 20 -0.81 0.18 -2.11
C ARG A 20 -1.07 1.37 -1.19
N THR A 21 -0.07 2.19 -0.92
CA THR A 21 -0.16 3.34 0.00
C THR A 21 0.42 4.59 -0.66
N ILE A 22 0.10 5.77 -0.13
CA ILE A 22 0.95 6.95 -0.38
C ILE A 22 2.33 6.75 0.25
N HIS A 23 3.29 7.60 -0.12
CA HIS A 23 4.61 7.61 0.51
C HIS A 23 4.49 7.66 2.04
N GLN A 24 5.18 6.73 2.71
CA GLN A 24 5.14 6.55 4.15
C GLN A 24 6.37 7.18 4.82
N LYS A 25 6.17 7.83 5.96
CA LYS A 25 7.27 8.50 6.69
C LYS A 25 8.31 7.51 7.23
N ASN A 26 7.87 6.33 7.63
CA ASN A 26 8.69 5.28 8.24
C ASN A 26 7.94 3.93 8.23
N GLU A 27 8.63 2.85 8.59
CA GLU A 27 8.06 1.50 8.62
C GLU A 27 6.87 1.37 9.56
N THR A 28 6.87 2.02 10.74
CA THR A 28 5.74 1.99 11.68
C THR A 28 4.48 2.57 11.04
N HIS A 29 4.59 3.72 10.36
CA HIS A 29 3.46 4.31 9.63
C HIS A 29 3.01 3.40 8.48
N ALA A 30 3.96 2.84 7.72
CA ALA A 30 3.63 1.91 6.64
C ALA A 30 2.83 0.69 7.15
N ILE A 31 3.21 0.15 8.30
CA ILE A 31 2.51 -0.98 8.93
C ILE A 31 1.12 -0.57 9.40
N ASN A 32 1.00 0.54 10.13
CA ASN A 32 -0.30 1.03 10.59
C ASN A 32 -1.23 1.31 9.40
N THR A 33 -0.74 1.97 8.36
CA THR A 33 -1.53 2.21 7.14
C THR A 33 -1.94 0.89 6.45
N MET A 34 -1.07 -0.14 6.39
CA MET A 34 -1.44 -1.46 5.86
C MET A 34 -2.55 -2.14 6.67
N ILE A 35 -2.52 -2.01 8.00
CA ILE A 35 -3.56 -2.50 8.90
C ILE A 35 -4.86 -1.71 8.68
N THR A 36 -4.79 -0.38 8.64
CA THR A 36 -5.95 0.50 8.43
C THR A 36 -6.66 0.24 7.10
N ILE A 37 -5.92 0.03 6.01
CA ILE A 37 -6.49 -0.21 4.67
C ILE A 37 -7.19 -1.57 4.59
N SER A 38 -6.61 -2.61 5.18
CA SER A 38 -7.08 -3.99 5.02
C SER A 38 -6.90 -4.81 6.30
N PRO A 39 -7.63 -4.49 7.39
CA PRO A 39 -7.39 -5.08 8.70
C PRO A 39 -7.58 -6.60 8.68
N ASP A 40 -8.71 -7.07 8.15
CA ASP A 40 -9.03 -8.51 8.10
C ASP A 40 -7.95 -9.31 7.35
N ARG A 41 -7.46 -8.78 6.22
CA ARG A 41 -6.40 -9.44 5.43
C ARG A 41 -5.05 -9.40 6.12
N PHE A 42 -4.74 -8.32 6.83
CA PHE A 42 -3.49 -8.20 7.57
C PHE A 42 -3.46 -9.18 8.74
N TRP A 43 -4.53 -9.22 9.53
CA TRP A 43 -4.61 -10.08 10.70
C TRP A 43 -4.74 -11.56 10.33
N ALA A 44 -5.50 -11.91 9.30
CA ALA A 44 -5.54 -13.28 8.80
C ALA A 44 -4.16 -13.77 8.31
N LEU A 45 -3.38 -12.90 7.68
CA LEU A 45 -2.01 -13.23 7.28
C LEU A 45 -1.10 -13.43 8.49
N LEU A 46 -1.19 -12.55 9.49
CA LEU A 46 -0.40 -12.66 10.71
C LEU A 46 -0.75 -13.95 11.49
N ASP A 47 -2.02 -14.29 11.59
CA ASP A 47 -2.48 -15.53 12.21
C ASP A 47 -1.97 -16.76 11.46
N SER A 48 -2.08 -16.80 10.12
CA SER A 48 -1.52 -17.90 9.32
C SER A 48 -0.01 -18.04 9.51
N LEU A 49 0.74 -16.93 9.62
CA LEU A 49 2.17 -17.00 9.93
C LEU A 49 2.42 -17.56 11.32
N LEU A 50 1.64 -17.19 12.33
CA LEU A 50 1.78 -17.72 13.68
C LEU A 50 1.47 -19.23 13.76
N GLU A 51 0.52 -19.71 12.96
CA GLU A 51 0.11 -21.11 12.92
C GLU A 51 1.07 -21.99 12.12
N ASP A 52 1.41 -21.56 10.90
CA ASP A 52 2.14 -22.39 9.92
C ASP A 52 3.60 -21.98 9.72
N GLY A 53 3.99 -20.80 10.22
CA GLY A 53 5.26 -20.18 9.88
C GLY A 53 5.29 -19.63 8.45
N TYR A 54 6.49 -19.31 7.99
CA TYR A 54 6.73 -18.78 6.65
C TYR A 54 6.87 -19.92 5.65
N HIS A 55 5.93 -20.01 4.72
CA HIS A 55 6.00 -20.99 3.63
C HIS A 55 7.09 -20.62 2.62
N ALA A 56 7.98 -21.56 2.31
CA ALA A 56 9.10 -21.34 1.37
C ALA A 56 8.67 -21.04 -0.09
N THR A 57 7.42 -21.32 -0.45
CA THR A 57 6.81 -20.99 -1.75
C THR A 57 6.34 -19.54 -1.84
N GLU A 58 6.37 -18.80 -0.73
CA GLU A 58 6.07 -17.38 -0.72
C GLU A 58 7.28 -16.58 -1.21
N ASN A 59 7.09 -15.83 -2.30
CA ASN A 59 8.15 -15.03 -2.89
C ASN A 59 8.29 -13.69 -2.17
N ILE A 60 9.50 -13.39 -1.67
CA ILE A 60 9.93 -12.03 -1.32
C ILE A 60 10.86 -11.53 -2.42
N LEU A 61 10.49 -10.42 -3.05
CA LEU A 61 11.33 -9.77 -4.05
C LEU A 61 11.99 -8.55 -3.40
N LEU A 62 13.32 -8.49 -3.49
CA LEU A 62 14.12 -7.42 -2.92
C LEU A 62 14.82 -6.65 -4.03
N LEU A 63 14.86 -5.33 -3.88
CA LEU A 63 15.76 -4.47 -4.63
C LEU A 63 16.90 -4.04 -3.71
N GLU A 64 18.13 -4.37 -4.09
CA GLU A 64 19.34 -3.90 -3.42
C GLU A 64 19.65 -2.48 -3.89
N LEU A 65 19.50 -1.51 -3.00
CA LEU A 65 19.75 -0.09 -3.23
C LEU A 65 20.64 0.44 -2.11
N ASP A 66 21.81 0.97 -2.46
CA ASP A 66 22.77 1.55 -1.52
C ASP A 66 23.10 0.63 -0.32
N GLY A 67 23.23 -0.68 -0.59
CA GLY A 67 23.52 -1.70 0.42
C GLY A 67 22.34 -2.07 1.32
N LYS A 68 21.13 -1.57 1.04
CA LYS A 68 19.88 -1.93 1.73
C LYS A 68 19.01 -2.81 0.85
N TYR A 69 18.28 -3.72 1.49
CA TYR A 69 17.33 -4.60 0.83
C TYR A 69 15.91 -4.07 0.97
N ILE A 70 15.38 -3.42 -0.07
CA ILE A 70 14.03 -2.87 -0.08
C ILE A 70 13.03 -3.93 -0.59
N VAL A 71 11.96 -4.16 0.17
CA VAL A 71 10.94 -5.18 -0.12
C VAL A 71 9.95 -4.69 -1.16
N LYS A 72 10.14 -5.10 -2.42
CA LYS A 72 9.27 -4.70 -3.53
C LYS A 72 8.04 -5.60 -3.69
N GLU A 73 8.14 -6.87 -3.28
CA GLU A 73 6.98 -7.77 -3.14
C GLU A 73 7.04 -8.52 -1.81
N GLY A 74 5.88 -8.63 -1.16
CA GLY A 74 5.74 -9.23 0.17
C GLY A 74 5.80 -8.25 1.35
N ASN A 75 5.63 -6.95 1.10
CA ASN A 75 5.65 -5.90 2.15
C ASN A 75 4.78 -6.25 3.37
N ARG A 76 3.56 -6.77 3.15
CA ARG A 76 2.64 -7.17 4.23
C ARG A 76 3.16 -8.37 5.05
N ARG A 77 3.80 -9.35 4.41
CA ARG A 77 4.39 -10.52 5.11
C ARG A 77 5.57 -10.11 5.96
N ILE A 78 6.46 -9.30 5.41
CA ILE A 78 7.62 -8.79 6.15
C ILE A 78 7.18 -7.89 7.31
N ALA A 79 6.15 -7.07 7.11
CA ALA A 79 5.54 -6.29 8.18
C ALA A 79 4.99 -7.18 9.32
N ALA A 80 4.21 -8.21 8.99
CA ALA A 80 3.68 -9.14 9.98
C ALA A 80 4.81 -9.87 10.74
N LEU A 81 5.83 -10.37 10.04
CA LEU A 81 6.99 -10.99 10.69
C LEU A 81 7.74 -10.00 11.62
N LYS A 82 7.93 -8.76 11.18
CA LYS A 82 8.54 -7.71 12.02
C LYS A 82 7.73 -7.41 13.29
N ILE A 83 6.39 -7.51 13.24
CA ILE A 83 5.54 -7.43 14.43
C ILE A 83 5.79 -8.62 15.34
N ILE A 84 5.75 -9.85 14.80
CA ILE A 84 5.94 -11.09 15.58
C ILE A 84 7.32 -11.11 16.27
N PHE A 85 8.38 -10.67 15.57
CA PHE A 85 9.73 -10.58 16.12
C PHE A 85 9.96 -9.35 17.01
N GLY A 86 8.98 -8.45 17.16
CA GLY A 86 9.12 -7.25 17.99
C GLY A 86 10.09 -6.20 17.43
N SER A 87 10.42 -6.29 16.14
CA SER A 87 11.38 -5.39 15.46
C SER A 87 10.81 -3.99 15.23
N VAL A 88 9.48 -3.87 15.23
CA VAL A 88 8.77 -2.60 15.12
C VAL A 88 8.00 -2.35 16.42
N LYS A 89 8.11 -1.12 16.93
CA LYS A 89 7.43 -0.66 18.14
C LYS A 89 6.23 0.22 17.78
N ASN A 90 5.36 0.44 18.77
CA ASN A 90 4.20 1.34 18.67
C ASN A 90 3.15 0.91 17.64
N ILE A 91 2.94 -0.40 17.51
CA ILE A 91 1.79 -0.97 16.80
C ILE A 91 0.74 -1.32 17.86
N ASP A 92 -0.49 -0.87 17.67
CA ASP A 92 -1.59 -1.24 18.54
C ASP A 92 -2.02 -2.68 18.23
N LEU A 93 -1.81 -3.58 19.19
CA LEU A 93 -2.11 -5.00 19.07
C LEU A 93 -3.21 -5.35 20.05
N THR A 94 -4.19 -6.12 19.59
CA THR A 94 -5.20 -6.69 20.49
C THR A 94 -4.55 -7.65 21.47
N GLU A 95 -5.15 -7.81 22.65
CA GLU A 95 -4.60 -8.70 23.67
C GLU A 95 -4.53 -10.16 23.19
N SER A 96 -5.49 -10.57 22.34
CA SER A 96 -5.47 -11.87 21.67
C SER A 96 -4.21 -12.07 20.82
N ILE A 97 -3.86 -11.10 19.99
CA ILE A 97 -2.67 -11.18 19.12
C ILE A 97 -1.39 -11.20 19.97
N LYS A 98 -1.30 -10.36 21.00
CA LYS A 98 -0.14 -10.37 21.92
C LYS A 98 0.05 -11.73 22.59
N MET A 99 -1.04 -12.34 23.07
CA MET A 99 -0.97 -13.68 23.65
C MET A 99 -0.46 -14.72 22.66
N LYS A 100 -0.94 -14.70 21.40
CA LYS A 100 -0.45 -15.62 20.37
C LYS A 100 1.03 -15.41 20.07
N ILE A 101 1.48 -14.16 19.89
CA ILE A 101 2.90 -13.83 19.65
C ILE A 101 3.78 -14.33 20.80
N ASN A 102 3.34 -14.12 22.04
CA ASN A 102 4.08 -14.56 23.23
C ASN A 102 4.10 -16.09 23.39
N ALA A 103 3.14 -16.80 22.81
CA ALA A 103 3.04 -18.26 22.85
C ALA A 103 3.90 -18.96 21.77
N VAL A 104 4.49 -18.21 20.84
CA VAL A 104 5.35 -18.75 19.79
C VAL A 104 6.59 -19.42 20.38
N SER A 105 6.90 -20.63 19.93
CA SER A 105 8.06 -21.39 20.39
C SER A 105 9.38 -20.81 19.88
N GLU A 106 10.47 -21.10 20.60
CA GLU A 106 11.82 -20.71 20.15
C GLU A 106 12.23 -21.41 18.84
N ASP A 107 11.73 -22.62 18.58
CA ASP A 107 11.99 -23.32 17.33
C ASP A 107 11.29 -22.64 16.15
N TRP A 108 10.03 -22.22 16.33
CA TRP A 108 9.34 -21.40 15.33
C TRP A 108 10.14 -20.12 15.06
N LYS A 109 10.65 -19.44 16.09
CA LYS A 109 11.42 -18.21 15.90
C LYS A 109 12.66 -18.45 15.05
N LYS A 110 13.43 -19.51 15.32
CA LYS A 110 14.63 -19.87 14.55
C LYS A 110 14.31 -20.20 13.10
N GLU A 111 13.23 -20.93 12.85
CA GLU A 111 12.83 -21.33 11.50
C GLU A 111 12.35 -20.13 10.65
N ASN A 112 11.76 -19.14 11.31
CA ASN A 112 11.11 -17.97 10.69
C ASN A 112 11.95 -16.69 10.75
N GLU A 113 13.09 -16.69 11.43
CA GLU A 113 13.97 -15.52 11.58
C GLU A 113 14.51 -15.05 10.22
N SER A 114 14.70 -16.00 9.30
CA SER A 114 15.19 -15.73 7.95
C SER A 114 14.28 -16.30 6.90
N VAL A 115 13.96 -15.50 5.88
CA VAL A 115 13.04 -15.87 4.80
C VAL A 115 13.76 -15.98 3.46
N PRO A 116 13.33 -16.87 2.54
CA PRO A 116 13.88 -16.95 1.19
C PRO A 116 13.51 -15.71 0.36
N CYS A 117 14.52 -15.09 -0.24
CA CYS A 117 14.38 -13.87 -1.01
C CYS A 117 15.04 -13.98 -2.39
N SER A 118 14.41 -13.36 -3.38
CA SER A 118 14.98 -13.08 -4.70
C SER A 118 15.52 -11.65 -4.72
N ILE A 119 16.84 -11.50 -4.77
CA ILE A 119 17.51 -10.19 -4.72
C ILE A 119 17.87 -9.72 -6.11
N TYR A 120 17.38 -8.54 -6.49
CA TYR A 120 17.71 -7.84 -7.72
C TYR A 120 18.59 -6.63 -7.40
N LYS A 121 19.52 -6.32 -8.30
CA LYS A 121 20.33 -5.10 -8.17
C LYS A 121 19.50 -3.87 -8.59
N SER A 122 19.90 -2.68 -8.15
CA SER A 122 19.30 -1.41 -8.58
C SER A 122 19.21 -1.26 -10.10
N THR A 123 20.20 -1.77 -10.85
CA THR A 123 20.21 -1.80 -12.32
C THR A 123 19.08 -2.64 -12.93
N GLU A 124 18.44 -3.50 -12.16
CA GLU A 124 17.35 -4.38 -12.57
C GLU A 124 15.97 -3.91 -12.06
N ALA A 125 15.86 -2.69 -11.51
CA ALA A 125 14.62 -2.16 -10.95
C ALA A 125 13.43 -2.28 -11.92
N GLN A 126 13.63 -1.93 -13.19
CA GLN A 126 12.58 -2.05 -14.21
C GLN A 126 12.07 -3.50 -14.41
N ASN A 127 12.91 -4.51 -14.18
CA ASN A 127 12.49 -5.90 -14.26
C ASN A 127 11.65 -6.29 -13.03
N VAL A 128 12.03 -5.80 -11.86
CA VAL A 128 11.27 -5.98 -10.62
C VAL A 128 9.88 -5.36 -10.75
N ASP A 129 9.79 -4.14 -11.28
CA ASP A 129 8.52 -3.45 -11.48
C ASP A 129 7.61 -4.21 -12.47
N LYS A 130 8.18 -4.75 -13.55
CA LYS A 130 7.44 -5.61 -14.49
C LYS A 130 6.89 -6.88 -13.83
N ILE A 131 7.69 -7.54 -12.99
CA ILE A 131 7.26 -8.75 -12.27
C ILE A 131 6.08 -8.42 -11.35
N ILE A 132 6.22 -7.36 -10.55
CA ILE A 132 5.19 -6.91 -9.60
C ILE A 132 3.89 -6.55 -10.33
N ALA A 133 4.01 -5.82 -11.43
CA ALA A 133 2.87 -5.47 -12.27
C ALA A 133 2.19 -6.70 -12.86
N LEU A 134 2.95 -7.71 -13.29
CA LEU A 134 2.37 -8.97 -13.76
C LEU A 134 1.68 -9.75 -12.63
N THR A 135 2.23 -9.72 -11.41
CA THR A 135 1.67 -10.39 -10.24
C THR A 135 0.36 -9.77 -9.76
N HIS A 136 0.18 -8.46 -9.88
CA HIS A 136 -0.98 -7.76 -9.30
C HIS A 136 -1.89 -7.01 -10.27
N ALA A 137 -1.40 -6.62 -11.45
CA ALA A 137 -2.16 -5.81 -12.40
C ALA A 137 -2.87 -6.63 -13.50
N LYS A 138 -2.45 -7.88 -13.78
CA LYS A 138 -3.18 -8.76 -14.72
C LYS A 138 -4.39 -9.37 -14.01
N GLY A 139 -5.58 -8.89 -14.37
CA GLY A 139 -6.85 -9.11 -13.68
C GLY A 139 -7.26 -10.57 -13.43
N GLU A 140 -8.00 -10.73 -12.33
CA GLU A 140 -8.98 -11.75 -11.88
C GLU A 140 -8.73 -13.25 -12.07
N LYS A 141 -7.81 -13.71 -12.93
CA LYS A 141 -7.67 -15.14 -13.24
C LYS A 141 -6.28 -15.73 -13.03
N ALA A 142 -5.29 -14.92 -12.65
CA ALA A 142 -3.93 -15.42 -12.39
C ALA A 142 -3.17 -14.49 -11.43
N GLY A 143 -3.33 -14.66 -10.12
CA GLY A 143 -2.43 -14.01 -9.15
C GLY A 143 -3.01 -13.80 -7.76
N ARG A 144 -2.09 -13.70 -6.79
CA ARG A 144 -2.35 -13.33 -5.40
C ARG A 144 -3.02 -11.95 -5.30
N ASP A 145 -3.60 -11.67 -4.13
CA ASP A 145 -4.22 -10.41 -3.69
C ASP A 145 -4.16 -9.24 -4.70
N VAL A 146 -5.27 -9.01 -5.40
CA VAL A 146 -5.41 -8.03 -6.50
C VAL A 146 -5.19 -6.60 -5.99
N TRP A 147 -4.50 -5.77 -6.78
CA TRP A 147 -4.37 -4.34 -6.47
C TRP A 147 -5.73 -3.63 -6.47
N THR A 148 -5.94 -2.75 -5.49
CA THR A 148 -7.08 -1.84 -5.45
C THR A 148 -7.09 -0.90 -6.66
N ALA A 149 -8.20 -0.19 -6.89
CA ALA A 149 -8.26 0.84 -7.93
C ALA A 149 -7.15 1.90 -7.73
N VAL A 150 -6.93 2.32 -6.48
CA VAL A 150 -5.91 3.30 -6.12
C VAL A 150 -4.50 2.81 -6.45
N ALA A 151 -4.16 1.58 -6.07
CA ALA A 151 -2.83 1.03 -6.35
C ALA A 151 -2.54 0.88 -7.84
N ARG A 152 -3.56 0.47 -8.62
CA ARG A 152 -3.45 0.38 -10.09
C ARG A 152 -3.25 1.76 -10.73
N ALA A 153 -4.04 2.76 -10.30
CA ALA A 153 -3.91 4.12 -10.79
C ALA A 153 -2.52 4.69 -10.46
N ARG A 154 -2.03 4.48 -9.24
CA ARG A 154 -0.70 4.95 -8.82
C ARG A 154 0.41 4.35 -9.66
N TYR A 155 0.35 3.03 -9.91
CA TYR A 155 1.28 2.37 -10.82
C TYR A 155 1.21 2.92 -12.26
N ASN A 156 0.02 3.13 -12.80
CA ASN A 156 -0.14 3.69 -14.15
C ASN A 156 0.45 5.10 -14.27
N ARG A 157 0.21 5.96 -13.28
CA ARG A 157 0.77 7.31 -13.23
C ARG A 157 2.29 7.27 -13.11
N ASP A 158 2.80 6.59 -12.10
CA ASP A 158 4.20 6.71 -11.69
C ASP A 158 5.14 5.91 -12.59
N GLN A 159 4.68 4.78 -13.15
CA GLN A 159 5.51 3.90 -13.98
C GLN A 159 5.23 3.99 -15.48
N LYS A 160 4.00 4.36 -15.88
CA LYS A 160 3.65 4.49 -17.31
C LYS A 160 3.44 5.94 -17.76
N GLY A 161 3.48 6.91 -16.84
CA GLY A 161 3.20 8.31 -17.16
C GLY A 161 1.78 8.55 -17.65
N GLN A 162 0.83 7.66 -17.31
CA GLN A 162 -0.56 7.82 -17.72
C GLN A 162 -1.28 8.85 -16.83
N PRO A 163 -2.14 9.71 -17.39
CA PRO A 163 -2.87 10.69 -16.61
C PRO A 163 -3.93 10.02 -15.74
N GLU A 164 -3.89 10.26 -14.43
CA GLU A 164 -4.79 9.68 -13.43
C GLU A 164 -5.45 10.81 -12.59
N PRO A 165 -6.31 11.65 -13.19
CA PRO A 165 -6.81 12.87 -12.55
C PRO A 165 -7.63 12.60 -11.28
N GLY A 166 -8.32 11.46 -11.21
CA GLY A 166 -9.02 11.05 -9.99
C GLY A 166 -8.07 10.76 -8.84
N LEU A 167 -6.97 10.04 -9.12
CA LEU A 167 -5.92 9.79 -8.13
C LEU A 167 -5.23 11.10 -7.71
N ASP A 168 -4.87 11.94 -8.66
CA ASP A 168 -4.19 13.20 -8.39
C ASP A 168 -5.05 14.13 -7.51
N LEU A 169 -6.36 14.17 -7.75
CA LEU A 169 -7.27 14.91 -6.89
C LEU A 169 -7.36 14.31 -5.50
N LEU A 170 -7.54 12.99 -5.41
CA LEU A 170 -7.62 12.27 -4.14
C LEU A 170 -6.37 12.49 -3.28
N GLU A 171 -5.17 12.35 -3.85
CA GLU A 171 -3.92 12.54 -3.11
C GLU A 171 -3.70 14.00 -2.69
N LYS A 172 -4.08 14.98 -3.53
CA LYS A 172 -4.10 16.40 -3.11
C LYS A 172 -5.08 16.64 -1.98
N TYR A 173 -6.28 16.06 -2.06
CA TYR A 173 -7.33 16.19 -1.06
C TYR A 173 -6.91 15.56 0.28
N ILE A 174 -6.31 14.37 0.27
CA ILE A 174 -5.74 13.74 1.49
C ILE A 174 -4.69 14.66 2.14
N LYS A 175 -3.88 15.36 1.33
CA LYS A 175 -2.82 16.24 1.83
C LYS A 175 -3.32 17.61 2.32
N GLN A 176 -4.42 18.13 1.74
CA GLN A 176 -4.81 19.54 1.88
C GLN A 176 -6.24 19.76 2.38
N GLY A 177 -7.07 18.71 2.34
CA GLY A 177 -8.42 18.67 2.88
C GLY A 177 -8.38 18.82 4.40
N LYS A 178 -9.42 19.43 4.96
CA LYS A 178 -9.51 19.73 6.40
C LYS A 178 -10.59 18.93 7.12
N ASN A 179 -11.34 18.09 6.40
CA ASN A 179 -12.48 17.34 6.88
C ASN A 179 -12.23 15.82 6.94
N LEU A 180 -10.97 15.40 7.01
CA LEU A 180 -10.58 14.00 7.19
C LEU A 180 -9.98 13.77 8.57
N SER A 181 -10.41 12.69 9.22
CA SER A 181 -9.61 12.07 10.28
C SER A 181 -8.37 11.38 9.68
N GLU A 182 -7.35 11.15 10.52
CA GLU A 182 -6.13 10.46 10.10
C GLU A 182 -6.43 9.05 9.56
N THR A 183 -7.28 8.29 10.24
CA THR A 183 -7.68 6.94 9.81
C THR A 183 -8.43 6.94 8.47
N GLN A 184 -9.29 7.93 8.22
CA GLN A 184 -9.96 8.07 6.92
C GLN A 184 -8.95 8.39 5.82
N ALA A 185 -8.03 9.31 6.07
CA ALA A 185 -6.97 9.65 5.12
C ALA A 185 -6.12 8.42 4.77
N GLU A 186 -5.71 7.62 5.76
CA GLU A 186 -4.97 6.37 5.56
C GLU A 186 -5.77 5.36 4.73
N ARG A 187 -7.03 5.10 5.11
CA ARG A 187 -7.89 4.15 4.40
C ARG A 187 -8.08 4.56 2.93
N TRP A 188 -8.47 5.80 2.70
CA TRP A 188 -8.74 6.33 1.36
C TRP A 188 -7.47 6.45 0.51
N SER A 189 -6.28 6.54 1.13
CA SER A 189 -5.01 6.54 0.41
C SER A 189 -4.69 5.24 -0.33
N GLY A 190 -5.33 4.13 0.06
CA GLY A 190 -5.11 2.80 -0.50
C GLY A 190 -6.36 2.14 -1.05
N ASP A 191 -7.55 2.47 -0.55
CA ASP A 191 -8.81 1.94 -1.02
C ASP A 191 -9.89 3.02 -1.09
N TYR A 192 -10.27 3.37 -2.32
CA TYR A 192 -11.18 4.47 -2.62
C TYR A 192 -11.86 4.25 -3.98
N LEU A 193 -13.08 4.75 -4.13
CA LEU A 193 -13.94 4.59 -5.31
C LEU A 193 -13.52 5.52 -6.46
N LEU A 194 -12.31 5.32 -6.99
CA LEU A 194 -11.73 6.20 -8.02
C LEU A 194 -12.60 6.34 -9.27
N SER A 195 -13.28 5.28 -9.72
CA SER A 195 -14.14 5.36 -10.90
C SER A 195 -15.29 6.35 -10.70
N ILE A 196 -15.94 6.31 -9.52
CA ILE A 196 -17.02 7.22 -9.16
C ILE A 196 -16.47 8.65 -9.03
N LEU A 197 -15.30 8.83 -8.43
CA LEU A 197 -14.65 10.13 -8.34
C LEU A 197 -14.35 10.72 -9.73
N VAL A 198 -13.87 9.91 -10.67
CA VAL A 198 -13.63 10.37 -12.05
C VAL A 198 -14.93 10.83 -12.70
N GLU A 199 -16.02 10.08 -12.56
CA GLU A 199 -17.34 10.48 -13.06
C GLU A 199 -17.84 11.78 -12.40
N ALA A 200 -17.66 11.92 -11.08
CA ALA A 200 -18.05 13.11 -10.35
C ALA A 200 -17.25 14.35 -10.81
N ILE A 201 -15.93 14.22 -11.01
CA ILE A 201 -15.09 15.30 -11.55
C ILE A 201 -15.55 15.67 -12.96
N GLN A 202 -15.83 14.68 -13.82
CA GLN A 202 -16.29 14.88 -15.19
C GLN A 202 -17.61 15.67 -15.25
N LYS A 203 -18.54 15.39 -14.35
CA LYS A 203 -19.80 16.13 -14.24
C LYS A 203 -19.60 17.53 -13.65
N LEU A 204 -18.70 17.68 -12.68
CA LEU A 204 -18.54 18.91 -11.90
C LEU A 204 -17.71 19.99 -12.62
N PHE A 205 -16.67 19.63 -13.37
CA PHE A 205 -15.73 20.62 -13.92
C PHE A 205 -16.36 21.70 -14.81
N PRO A 206 -17.37 21.41 -15.68
CA PRO A 206 -17.99 22.43 -16.52
C PRO A 206 -18.78 23.44 -15.67
N HIS A 207 -19.46 22.97 -14.61
CA HIS A 207 -20.24 23.82 -13.71
C HIS A 207 -19.36 24.76 -12.87
N LEU A 208 -18.11 24.39 -12.63
CA LEU A 208 -17.14 25.21 -11.94
C LEU A 208 -16.32 26.13 -12.86
N GLY A 209 -16.66 26.16 -14.15
CA GLY A 209 -16.03 27.04 -15.14
C GLY A 209 -14.65 26.58 -15.64
N PHE A 210 -14.28 25.31 -15.42
CA PHE A 210 -13.07 24.73 -15.97
C PHE A 210 -13.31 24.15 -17.37
N LYS A 211 -12.28 24.07 -18.20
CA LYS A 211 -12.35 23.51 -19.56
C LYS A 211 -12.09 22.02 -19.61
N SER A 212 -11.49 21.46 -18.56
CA SER A 212 -11.17 20.04 -18.45
C SER A 212 -11.07 19.58 -17.01
N THR A 213 -11.11 18.27 -16.80
CA THR A 213 -10.84 17.65 -15.49
C THR A 213 -9.42 17.97 -15.01
N ALA A 214 -8.43 17.93 -15.89
CA ALA A 214 -7.04 18.27 -15.57
C ALA A 214 -6.90 19.71 -15.06
N GLU A 215 -7.62 20.67 -15.65
CA GLU A 215 -7.60 22.05 -15.20
C GLU A 215 -8.21 22.21 -13.80
N LEU A 216 -9.33 21.55 -13.52
CA LEU A 216 -9.94 21.52 -12.19
C LEU A 216 -8.95 20.95 -11.16
N VAL A 217 -8.36 19.79 -11.45
CA VAL A 217 -7.43 19.12 -10.53
C VAL A 217 -6.18 19.95 -10.29
N ASN A 218 -5.67 20.65 -11.31
CA ASN A 218 -4.53 21.55 -11.18
C ASN A 218 -4.85 22.82 -10.38
N ALA A 219 -6.07 23.32 -10.48
CA ALA A 219 -6.52 24.49 -9.73
C ALA A 219 -6.83 24.20 -8.26
N TYR A 220 -7.10 22.94 -7.90
CA TYR A 220 -7.25 22.52 -6.50
C TYR A 220 -5.90 22.60 -5.75
N PRO A 221 -5.85 23.21 -4.54
CA PRO A 221 -6.95 23.61 -3.67
C PRO A 221 -7.29 25.10 -3.74
N GLN A 222 -6.71 25.84 -4.69
CA GLN A 222 -6.80 27.31 -4.72
C GLN A 222 -8.17 27.80 -5.20
N LYS A 223 -8.87 27.02 -6.03
CA LYS A 223 -10.20 27.36 -6.54
C LYS A 223 -11.23 26.31 -6.16
N ASN A 224 -12.44 26.76 -5.85
CA ASN A 224 -13.61 25.92 -5.57
C ASN A 224 -13.39 24.86 -4.49
N LYS A 225 -12.47 25.12 -3.54
CA LYS A 225 -12.02 24.15 -2.53
C LYS A 225 -13.18 23.49 -1.79
N SER A 226 -14.08 24.29 -1.21
CA SER A 226 -15.16 23.74 -0.38
C SER A 226 -16.09 22.80 -1.14
N ILE A 227 -16.35 23.08 -2.43
CA ILE A 227 -17.23 22.26 -3.26
C ILE A 227 -16.51 20.96 -3.64
N ILE A 228 -15.23 21.07 -4.01
CA ILE A 228 -14.41 19.91 -4.38
C ILE A 228 -14.15 19.02 -3.15
N ASP A 229 -13.80 19.60 -2.00
CA ASP A 229 -13.62 18.87 -0.72
C ASP A 229 -14.88 18.10 -0.35
N LYS A 230 -16.07 18.73 -0.50
CA LYS A 230 -17.35 18.07 -0.26
C LYS A 230 -17.56 16.90 -1.23
N MET A 231 -17.38 17.11 -2.53
CA MET A 231 -17.58 16.04 -3.53
C MET A 231 -16.65 14.84 -3.29
N VAL A 232 -15.36 15.07 -3.02
CA VAL A 232 -14.42 13.97 -2.73
C VAL A 232 -14.79 13.27 -1.42
N TYR A 233 -15.27 14.02 -0.42
CA TYR A 233 -15.73 13.43 0.83
C TYR A 233 -16.99 12.57 0.64
N ASP A 234 -18.01 13.07 -0.05
CA ASP A 234 -19.28 12.40 -0.31
C ASP A 234 -19.04 11.07 -1.06
N VAL A 235 -18.17 11.07 -2.08
CA VAL A 235 -17.75 9.84 -2.79
C VAL A 235 -17.05 8.85 -1.84
N GLY A 236 -16.22 9.34 -0.91
CA GLY A 236 -15.52 8.50 0.05
C GLY A 236 -16.42 7.90 1.13
N MET A 237 -17.48 8.62 1.51
CA MET A 237 -18.52 8.15 2.44
C MET A 237 -19.53 7.23 1.77
N GLN A 238 -19.59 7.23 0.43
CA GLN A 238 -20.64 6.58 -0.36
C GLN A 238 -22.02 7.23 -0.18
N ASP A 239 -22.05 8.46 0.31
CA ASP A 239 -23.24 9.29 0.44
C ASP A 239 -23.43 10.03 -0.88
N LEU A 240 -23.98 9.33 -1.88
CA LEU A 240 -24.34 9.89 -3.17
C LEU A 240 -25.85 10.16 -3.22
N ASP A 241 -26.28 11.19 -2.51
CA ASP A 241 -27.63 11.78 -2.67
C ASP A 241 -27.64 12.90 -3.74
#